data_AF-A0A9N9XTP9-F1
#
_entry.id   AF-A0A9N9XTP9-F1
#
_cell.length_a   1.000
_cell.length_b   1.000
_cell.length_c   1.000
_cell.angle_alpha   90.00
_cell.angle_beta   90.00
_cell.angle_gamma   90.00
#
_symmetry.space_group_name_H-M   'P 1'
#
loop_
_entity.id
_entity.type
_entity.pdbx_description
1 polymer ?
#
loop_
_entity_poly.entity_id
_entity_poly.type
_entity_poly.pdbx_seq_one_letter_code
_entity_poly.pdbx_strand_id
1 'polypeptide(L)'
;MPVQISFGILTVSDSSYAGKGNDSSSPKLKEEILKEFPSAEISAIKIVPDDLQEIKSTLTEWFDLKINVIFTTGNLPDMIFAMITSSLKIIPMAMISRPLSGIRDNTMIVNLPGSPEMVSECFGIIKEALPLALELLTEQKKSVVSGHGAILSDSGASVVPTTSLSKVKLAPLRKYYYPIIDVEFASDCIKDVCSDKEETTETVPLKRSLNRILVEDFRAEESIPSFATSIIDGYAVKSSNGKGIRVVKNVATAENKPIDEVLQSGEAIRISMGDPIPAGADAVVPLEDTSVVEYSIDGSEVIKVKIKRAPNYNENIRIIGSDVSKNSLVLKKGERIKHFSLGVLAMLGKTNILVYKRPSIGIISIGNYICEPKEELAPGKIRDANRFTLINLLKNFHYEANDCGIAKDNPDAIKHALEQSFTCNDVIITNSLMGELDMLNGSSSKIFKLLYIFAG
;
A
#
# COMPACT_ATOMS: atom_id res chain seq x y z
N MET A 1 31.17 33.87 19.77
CA MET A 1 31.94 32.92 18.94
C MET A 1 30.98 32.30 17.94
N PRO A 2 31.34 32.18 16.66
CA PRO A 2 30.55 31.38 15.71
C PRO A 2 30.45 29.94 16.23
N VAL A 3 29.31 29.30 16.03
CA VAL A 3 29.12 27.90 16.39
C VAL A 3 29.94 27.06 15.41
N GLN A 4 30.91 26.29 15.92
CA GLN A 4 31.64 25.31 15.13
C GLN A 4 30.69 24.12 14.88
N ILE A 5 30.28 23.93 13.63
CA ILE A 5 29.31 22.91 13.23
C ILE A 5 30.08 21.66 12.81
N SER A 6 29.82 20.54 13.47
CA SER A 6 30.38 19.23 13.10
C SER A 6 29.47 18.47 12.14
N PHE A 7 30.07 17.90 11.10
CA PHE A 7 29.42 17.13 10.04
C PHE A 7 29.95 15.70 9.97
N GLY A 8 29.05 14.73 9.83
CA GLY A 8 29.34 13.35 9.47
C GLY A 8 28.86 13.07 8.04
N ILE A 9 29.57 12.23 7.27
CA ILE A 9 29.15 11.80 5.92
C ILE A 9 29.16 10.28 5.83
N LEU A 10 27.98 9.67 5.80
CA LEU A 10 27.78 8.22 5.75
C LEU A 10 27.28 7.80 4.36
N THR A 11 28.13 7.08 3.62
CA THR A 11 27.77 6.50 2.32
C THR A 11 27.23 5.08 2.54
N VAL A 12 26.00 4.82 2.10
CA VAL A 12 25.39 3.48 2.10
C VAL A 12 25.52 2.88 0.70
N SER A 13 26.37 1.86 0.52
CA SER A 13 26.62 1.23 -0.78
C SER A 13 27.36 -0.10 -0.64
N ASP A 14 26.71 -1.22 -0.96
CA ASP A 14 27.35 -2.54 -1.05
C ASP A 14 28.53 -2.57 -2.01
N SER A 15 28.42 -1.86 -3.14
CA SER A 15 29.45 -1.85 -4.18
C SER A 15 30.71 -1.09 -3.76
N SER A 16 30.54 0.05 -3.07
CA SER A 16 31.66 0.84 -2.56
C SER A 16 32.25 0.21 -1.30
N TYR A 17 31.41 -0.36 -0.43
CA TYR A 17 31.86 -1.11 0.76
C TYR A 17 32.69 -2.35 0.37
N ALA A 18 32.27 -3.09 -0.65
CA ALA A 18 33.02 -4.23 -1.18
C ALA A 18 34.27 -3.85 -2.01
N GLY A 19 34.63 -2.56 -2.11
CA GLY A 19 35.78 -2.07 -2.88
C GLY A 19 35.65 -2.25 -4.41
N LYS A 20 34.43 -2.46 -4.91
CA LYS A 20 34.13 -2.68 -6.34
C LYS A 20 33.67 -1.42 -7.06
N GLY A 21 33.17 -0.44 -6.31
CA GLY A 21 32.89 0.93 -6.77
C GLY A 21 33.71 1.94 -5.98
N ASN A 22 33.97 3.11 -6.58
CA ASN A 22 34.54 4.24 -5.87
C ASN A 22 33.41 5.17 -5.39
N ASP A 23 33.44 5.56 -4.12
CA ASP A 23 32.57 6.63 -3.62
C ASP A 23 33.05 7.99 -4.13
N SER A 24 32.36 8.52 -5.14
CA SER A 24 32.55 9.86 -5.69
C SER A 24 31.67 10.93 -5.04
N SER A 25 30.72 10.54 -4.19
CA SER A 25 29.69 11.42 -3.63
C SER A 25 30.12 12.01 -2.28
N SER A 26 30.73 11.23 -1.38
CA SER A 26 31.25 11.78 -0.12
C SER A 26 32.40 12.80 -0.30
N PRO A 27 33.35 12.66 -1.26
CA PRO A 27 34.37 13.68 -1.49
C PRO A 27 33.77 14.97 -2.06
N LYS A 28 32.76 14.86 -2.93
CA LYS A 28 32.08 16.02 -3.53
C LYS A 28 31.24 16.78 -2.50
N LEU A 29 30.51 16.05 -1.65
CA LEU A 29 29.75 16.66 -0.55
C LEU A 29 30.66 17.36 0.47
N LYS A 30 31.81 16.75 0.80
CA LYS A 30 32.83 17.37 1.64
C LYS A 30 33.33 18.70 1.07
N GLU A 31 33.57 18.77 -0.24
CA GLU A 31 34.00 20.00 -0.92
C GLU A 31 32.93 21.11 -0.81
N GLU A 32 31.67 20.82 -1.12
CA GLU A 32 30.59 21.82 -1.04
C GLU A 32 30.30 22.27 0.41
N ILE A 33 30.38 21.37 1.40
CA ILE A 33 30.24 21.74 2.83
C ILE A 33 31.35 22.72 3.25
N LEU A 34 32.63 22.40 2.95
CA LEU A 34 33.76 23.24 3.36
C LEU A 34 33.82 24.58 2.61
N LYS A 35 33.25 24.64 1.41
CA LYS A 35 33.11 25.85 0.59
C LYS A 35 32.03 26.81 1.12
N GLU A 36 30.87 26.29 1.49
CA GLU A 36 29.75 27.09 2.01
C GLU A 36 29.87 27.37 3.52
N PHE A 37 30.53 26.48 4.27
CA PHE A 37 30.78 26.61 5.70
C PHE A 37 32.29 26.47 6.02
N PRO A 38 33.11 27.53 5.82
CA PRO A 38 34.57 27.45 6.01
C PRO A 38 35.02 27.16 7.45
N SER A 39 34.14 27.30 8.44
CA SER A 39 34.36 26.97 9.85
C SER A 39 33.70 25.64 10.28
N ALA A 40 33.25 24.83 9.33
CA ALA A 40 32.72 23.50 9.58
C ALA A 40 33.84 22.48 9.85
N GLU A 41 33.56 21.53 10.72
CA GLU A 41 34.42 20.38 10.96
C GLU A 41 33.79 19.12 10.35
N ILE A 42 34.55 18.34 9.58
CA ILE A 42 34.08 17.03 9.11
C ILE A 42 34.59 15.97 10.08
N SER A 43 33.81 15.68 11.13
CA SER A 43 34.23 14.86 12.25
C SER A 43 34.21 13.35 11.94
N ALA A 44 33.45 12.90 10.94
CA ALA A 44 33.48 11.50 10.48
C ALA A 44 33.10 11.34 8.99
N ILE A 45 33.73 10.39 8.30
CA ILE A 45 33.29 9.87 6.99
C ILE A 45 33.43 8.35 7.03
N LYS A 46 32.39 7.61 6.64
CA LYS A 46 32.38 6.13 6.65
C LYS A 46 31.50 5.60 5.53
N ILE A 47 31.87 4.43 5.00
CA ILE A 47 31.10 3.68 4.01
C ILE A 47 30.60 2.41 4.70
N VAL A 48 29.31 2.09 4.52
CA VAL A 48 28.66 0.89 5.08
C VAL A 48 27.89 0.15 3.97
N PRO A 49 27.67 -1.17 4.08
CA PRO A 49 26.76 -1.88 3.18
C PRO A 49 25.31 -1.43 3.42
N ASP A 50 24.38 -1.83 2.54
CA ASP A 50 22.94 -1.63 2.71
C ASP A 50 22.35 -2.65 3.71
N ASP A 51 22.92 -2.65 4.92
CA ASP A 51 22.52 -3.49 6.06
C ASP A 51 22.04 -2.63 7.23
N LEU A 52 20.86 -2.99 7.75
CA LEU A 52 20.18 -2.25 8.81
C LEU A 52 20.99 -2.16 10.11
N GLN A 53 21.74 -3.21 10.47
CA GLN A 53 22.51 -3.25 11.72
C GLN A 53 23.79 -2.42 11.60
N GLU A 54 24.52 -2.51 10.48
CA GLU A 54 25.72 -1.70 10.23
C GLU A 54 25.42 -0.20 10.16
N ILE A 55 24.32 0.18 9.48
CA ILE A 55 23.83 1.56 9.43
C ILE A 55 23.44 2.03 10.84
N LYS A 56 22.63 1.25 11.57
CA LYS A 56 22.17 1.60 12.92
C LYS A 56 23.32 1.70 13.92
N SER A 57 24.29 0.78 13.88
CA SER A 57 25.47 0.80 14.74
C SER A 57 26.32 2.04 14.47
N THR A 58 26.56 2.37 13.19
CA THR A 58 27.34 3.55 12.80
C THR A 58 26.65 4.87 13.17
N LEU A 59 25.35 4.98 12.98
CA LEU A 59 24.60 6.17 13.43
C LEU A 59 24.62 6.30 14.96
N THR A 60 24.52 5.18 15.69
CA THR A 60 24.59 5.18 17.16
C THR A 60 25.96 5.64 17.66
N GLU A 61 27.05 5.11 17.08
CA GLU A 61 28.44 5.56 17.30
C GLU A 61 28.58 7.09 17.08
N TRP A 62 27.90 7.64 16.07
CA TRP A 62 28.02 9.06 15.71
C TRP A 62 27.17 10.01 16.56
N PHE A 63 26.08 9.52 17.19
CA PHE A 63 25.36 10.29 18.20
C PHE A 63 26.20 10.47 19.48
N ASP A 64 26.96 9.45 19.90
CA ASP A 64 27.87 9.54 21.04
C ASP A 64 29.01 10.56 20.79
N LEU A 65 29.42 10.73 19.53
CA LEU A 65 30.37 11.75 19.08
C LEU A 65 29.80 13.18 19.02
N LYS A 66 28.48 13.37 19.23
CA LYS A 66 27.79 14.67 19.22
C LYS A 66 27.97 15.47 17.92
N ILE A 67 27.95 14.78 16.78
CA ILE A 67 27.94 15.39 15.45
C ILE A 67 26.68 16.26 15.29
N ASN A 68 26.76 17.46 14.71
CA ASN A 68 25.59 18.34 14.55
C ASN A 68 24.74 18.00 13.33
N VAL A 69 25.37 17.63 12.22
CA VAL A 69 24.69 17.22 10.98
C VAL A 69 25.28 15.91 10.47
N ILE A 70 24.46 14.90 10.21
CA ILE A 70 24.89 13.67 9.54
C ILE A 70 24.25 13.62 8.16
N PHE A 71 25.08 13.63 7.12
CA PHE A 71 24.65 13.38 5.76
C PHE A 71 24.66 11.88 5.43
N THR A 72 23.50 11.30 5.07
CA THR A 72 23.34 9.90 4.63
C THR A 72 22.87 9.80 3.17
N THR A 73 22.62 8.58 2.66
CA THR A 73 22.00 8.33 1.34
C THR A 73 20.79 7.33 1.44
N GLY A 74 19.55 7.75 1.06
CA GLY A 74 18.16 7.15 1.30
C GLY A 74 17.10 7.59 2.42
N ASN A 75 15.92 8.23 2.09
CA ASN A 75 14.45 8.02 2.51
C ASN A 75 13.61 8.60 3.78
N LEU A 76 13.06 9.86 3.87
CA LEU A 76 12.03 10.58 4.78
C LEU A 76 12.06 12.19 4.74
N PRO A 77 11.21 13.04 5.40
CA PRO A 77 9.95 13.65 4.92
C PRO A 77 9.89 15.13 4.40
N ASP A 78 10.46 16.17 5.05
CA ASP A 78 10.06 17.57 4.76
C ASP A 78 10.91 18.29 3.70
N MET A 79 12.22 18.00 3.65
CA MET A 79 13.07 18.41 2.52
C MET A 79 12.76 17.61 1.24
N ILE A 80 12.05 16.47 1.36
CA ILE A 80 11.62 15.64 0.22
C ILE A 80 10.90 16.48 -0.82
N PHE A 81 9.93 17.31 -0.42
CA PHE A 81 9.04 17.92 -1.41
C PHE A 81 9.82 18.84 -2.36
N ALA A 82 10.79 19.59 -1.84
CA ALA A 82 11.71 20.40 -2.65
C ALA A 82 12.66 19.51 -3.48
N MET A 83 13.28 18.50 -2.87
CA MET A 83 14.26 17.62 -3.54
C MET A 83 13.65 16.76 -4.66
N ILE A 84 12.45 16.19 -4.45
CA ILE A 84 11.68 15.47 -5.48
C ILE A 84 11.25 16.43 -6.59
N THR A 85 10.71 17.60 -6.23
CA THR A 85 10.24 18.59 -7.23
C THR A 85 11.37 19.09 -8.13
N SER A 86 12.60 19.20 -7.62
CA SER A 86 13.76 19.54 -8.46
C SER A 86 14.30 18.32 -9.23
N SER A 87 14.48 17.17 -8.59
CA SER A 87 15.04 15.98 -9.24
C SER A 87 14.19 15.48 -10.42
N LEU A 88 12.86 15.59 -10.32
CA LEU A 88 11.92 15.25 -11.41
C LEU A 88 12.02 16.15 -12.64
N LYS A 89 12.61 17.36 -12.54
CA LYS A 89 12.81 18.26 -13.70
C LYS A 89 13.94 17.79 -14.61
N ILE A 90 14.84 16.94 -14.12
CA ILE A 90 16.08 16.57 -14.81
C ILE A 90 16.01 15.14 -15.33
N ILE A 91 15.51 14.18 -14.53
CA ILE A 91 15.40 12.77 -14.94
C ILE A 91 14.01 12.21 -14.57
N PRO A 92 13.21 11.70 -15.52
CA PRO A 92 11.89 11.10 -15.22
C PRO A 92 11.92 9.92 -14.24
N MET A 93 13.06 9.24 -14.11
CA MET A 93 13.29 8.12 -13.19
C MET A 93 13.73 8.56 -11.78
N ALA A 94 13.88 9.86 -11.51
CA ALA A 94 14.24 10.36 -10.17
C ALA A 94 13.23 9.98 -9.06
N MET A 95 12.00 9.59 -9.42
CA MET A 95 11.03 8.95 -8.54
C MET A 95 11.58 7.71 -7.80
N ILE A 96 12.58 7.04 -8.36
CA ILE A 96 13.20 5.83 -7.77
C ILE A 96 14.19 6.20 -6.65
N SER A 97 14.83 7.37 -6.72
CA SER A 97 15.69 7.88 -5.64
C SER A 97 14.85 8.53 -4.53
N ARG A 98 14.93 8.00 -3.32
CA ARG A 98 14.14 8.47 -2.16
C ARG A 98 15.05 9.25 -1.18
N PRO A 99 14.87 10.57 -0.95
CA PRO A 99 15.68 11.35 0.01
C PRO A 99 15.12 11.36 1.46
N LEU A 100 15.97 11.59 2.49
CA LEU A 100 15.75 11.55 3.98
C LEU A 100 16.00 12.93 4.63
N SER A 101 15.31 13.21 5.74
CA SER A 101 15.83 14.00 6.85
C SER A 101 15.12 13.63 8.16
N GLY A 102 15.75 13.89 9.30
CA GLY A 102 15.23 13.63 10.64
C GLY A 102 16.11 14.27 11.71
N ILE A 103 15.66 14.27 12.97
CA ILE A 103 16.42 14.87 14.09
C ILE A 103 16.47 13.87 15.25
N ARG A 104 17.64 13.70 15.85
CA ARG A 104 17.81 12.89 17.07
C ARG A 104 18.85 13.50 17.99
N ASP A 105 18.51 13.69 19.28
CA ASP A 105 19.44 14.12 20.33
C ASP A 105 20.23 15.41 19.98
N ASN A 106 19.58 16.32 19.23
CA ASN A 106 20.10 17.56 18.63
C ASN A 106 21.06 17.40 17.44
N THR A 107 21.13 16.21 16.86
CA THR A 107 21.78 15.90 15.58
C THR A 107 20.74 15.95 14.45
N MET A 108 20.98 16.74 13.41
CA MET A 108 20.15 16.73 12.19
C MET A 108 20.69 15.67 11.22
N ILE A 109 19.91 14.66 10.90
CA ILE A 109 20.22 13.71 9.83
C ILE A 109 19.58 14.26 8.56
N VAL A 110 20.36 14.40 7.49
CA VAL A 110 19.88 14.85 6.17
C VAL A 110 20.47 13.93 5.14
N ASN A 111 19.81 13.75 4.00
CA ASN A 111 20.17 12.63 3.18
C ASN A 111 19.94 12.89 1.70
N LEU A 112 21.00 12.70 0.95
CA LEU A 112 21.10 13.12 -0.42
C LEU A 112 21.01 11.91 -1.36
N PRO A 113 20.70 12.12 -2.65
CA PRO A 113 20.75 11.07 -3.65
C PRO A 113 22.19 10.55 -3.84
N GLY A 114 22.36 9.35 -4.41
CA GLY A 114 23.69 8.74 -4.56
C GLY A 114 24.59 9.33 -5.66
N SER A 115 24.08 10.19 -6.55
CA SER A 115 24.86 10.80 -7.65
C SER A 115 25.52 12.12 -7.21
N PRO A 116 26.82 12.37 -7.51
CA PRO A 116 27.51 13.60 -7.14
C PRO A 116 26.85 14.89 -7.65
N GLU A 117 26.23 14.83 -8.84
CA GLU A 117 25.50 15.93 -9.46
C GLU A 117 24.24 16.25 -8.64
N MET A 118 23.45 15.22 -8.31
CA MET A 118 22.23 15.34 -7.51
C MET A 118 22.52 15.75 -6.06
N VAL A 119 23.64 15.28 -5.48
CA VAL A 119 24.15 15.72 -4.16
C VAL A 119 24.37 17.23 -4.17
N SER A 120 25.07 17.74 -5.18
CA SER A 120 25.42 19.17 -5.29
C SER A 120 24.19 20.06 -5.42
N GLU A 121 23.22 19.65 -6.25
CA GLU A 121 21.96 20.39 -6.43
C GLU A 121 21.07 20.33 -5.19
N CYS A 122 20.88 19.15 -4.60
CA CYS A 122 20.07 19.01 -3.39
C CYS A 122 20.68 19.76 -2.20
N PHE A 123 22.01 19.67 -2.02
CA PHE A 123 22.74 20.45 -1.01
C PHE A 123 22.55 21.96 -1.25
N GLY A 124 22.62 22.41 -2.51
CA GLY A 124 22.37 23.80 -2.92
C GLY A 124 20.97 24.33 -2.58
N ILE A 125 19.96 23.47 -2.44
CA ILE A 125 18.60 23.83 -2.02
C ILE A 125 18.49 23.92 -0.49
N ILE A 126 19.10 22.98 0.24
CA ILE A 126 18.96 22.89 1.71
C ILE A 126 19.90 23.83 2.47
N LYS A 127 21.01 24.27 1.84
CA LYS A 127 22.05 25.08 2.50
C LYS A 127 21.56 26.41 3.06
N GLU A 128 20.54 27.02 2.46
CA GLU A 128 19.97 28.29 2.92
C GLU A 128 19.14 28.13 4.21
N ALA A 129 18.56 26.93 4.42
CA ALA A 129 17.79 26.60 5.62
C ALA A 129 18.65 26.01 6.75
N LEU A 130 19.82 25.44 6.44
CA LEU A 130 20.69 24.76 7.39
C LEU A 130 21.11 25.62 8.61
N PRO A 131 21.52 26.90 8.45
CA PRO A 131 21.94 27.74 9.58
C PRO A 131 20.81 27.95 10.59
N LEU A 132 19.60 28.24 10.11
CA LEU A 132 18.43 28.48 10.94
C LEU A 132 17.99 27.19 11.67
N ALA A 133 18.03 26.04 10.97
CA ALA A 133 17.75 24.75 11.59
C ALA A 133 18.75 24.43 12.72
N LEU A 134 20.04 24.73 12.52
CA LEU A 134 21.08 24.52 13.52
C LEU A 134 21.02 25.51 14.69
N GLU A 135 20.61 26.76 14.45
CA GLU A 135 20.36 27.73 15.51
C GLU A 135 19.23 27.25 16.44
N LEU A 136 18.10 26.82 15.86
CA LEU A 136 16.98 26.23 16.60
C LEU A 136 17.36 24.95 17.39
N LEU A 137 18.30 24.14 16.87
CA LEU A 137 18.82 22.95 17.56
C LEU A 137 19.83 23.27 18.67
N THR A 138 20.52 24.41 18.61
CA THR A 138 21.57 24.80 19.57
C THR A 138 21.08 25.74 20.66
N GLU A 139 20.05 26.57 20.42
CA GLU A 139 19.42 27.41 21.44
C GLU A 139 18.77 26.60 22.57
N GLN A 140 18.41 25.33 22.34
CA GLN A 140 17.94 24.41 23.39
C GLN A 140 18.90 24.25 24.58
N LYS A 141 20.16 24.68 24.47
CA LYS A 141 21.17 24.65 25.57
C LYS A 141 21.44 26.00 26.26
N LYS A 142 20.88 27.13 25.81
CA LYS A 142 21.22 28.47 26.33
C LYS A 142 20.04 29.20 26.99
N SER A 143 19.63 28.74 28.18
CA SER A 143 18.80 29.57 29.08
C SER A 143 19.14 29.43 30.58
N VAL A 144 20.44 29.49 30.92
CA VAL A 144 20.87 29.95 32.25
C VAL A 144 22.04 30.94 32.10
N VAL A 145 21.99 32.01 32.91
CA VAL A 145 22.95 33.13 33.03
C VAL A 145 22.82 34.26 31.98
N SER A 146 22.94 35.48 32.52
CA SER A 146 22.56 36.78 31.97
C SER A 146 23.68 37.57 31.29
N GLY A 147 23.29 38.50 30.40
CA GLY A 147 23.79 39.88 30.44
C GLY A 147 24.55 40.42 29.22
N HIS A 148 24.12 41.62 28.78
CA HIS A 148 24.82 42.60 27.89
C HIS A 148 25.13 42.12 26.45
N GLY A 149 24.79 42.82 25.37
CA GLY A 149 24.70 44.27 25.18
C GLY A 149 25.79 44.70 24.17
N ALA A 150 25.38 45.31 23.04
CA ALA A 150 26.20 45.72 21.86
C ALA A 150 26.73 44.54 21.02
N ILE A 151 26.66 44.55 19.67
CA ILE A 151 26.97 45.63 18.72
C ILE A 151 26.01 45.59 17.52
N LEU A 152 25.48 46.74 17.12
CA LEU A 152 24.85 46.99 15.82
C LEU A 152 25.67 48.04 15.06
N SER A 153 26.38 47.60 14.00
CA SER A 153 26.86 48.41 12.87
C SER A 153 27.44 47.40 11.85
N ASP A 154 27.13 47.43 10.56
CA ASP A 154 26.62 48.52 9.72
C ASP A 154 25.88 47.97 8.46
N SER A 155 25.37 48.85 7.59
CA SER A 155 24.91 48.59 6.19
C SER A 155 23.56 47.90 5.93
N GLY A 156 22.49 48.54 6.39
CA GLY A 156 21.42 49.08 5.51
C GLY A 156 20.64 48.22 4.50
N ALA A 157 19.44 47.79 4.89
CA ALA A 157 18.16 48.06 4.18
C ALA A 157 16.97 47.71 5.10
N SER A 158 15.90 48.52 5.09
CA SER A 158 14.91 48.53 6.18
C SER A 158 13.50 48.10 5.75
N VAL A 159 13.03 46.95 6.27
CA VAL A 159 11.64 46.77 6.74
C VAL A 159 11.66 45.85 7.97
N VAL A 160 11.56 46.42 9.18
CA VAL A 160 11.42 45.65 10.43
C VAL A 160 9.97 45.76 10.93
N PRO A 161 9.23 44.66 11.15
CA PRO A 161 7.90 44.72 11.74
C PRO A 161 7.98 45.20 13.21
N THR A 162 7.40 46.35 13.51
CA THR A 162 7.30 46.91 14.86
C THR A 162 6.25 46.19 15.71
N THR A 163 6.54 44.95 16.09
CA THR A 163 5.82 44.25 17.17
C THR A 163 6.72 44.08 18.38
N SER A 164 6.32 44.66 19.52
CA SER A 164 7.11 44.61 20.74
C SER A 164 7.08 43.21 21.35
N LEU A 165 8.24 42.54 21.35
CA LEU A 165 8.47 41.23 21.99
C LEU A 165 8.14 41.21 23.49
N SER A 166 7.99 42.38 24.13
CA SER A 166 7.61 42.52 25.55
C SER A 166 6.26 41.92 25.95
N LYS A 167 5.44 41.47 24.98
CA LYS A 167 4.13 40.83 25.22
C LYS A 167 4.09 39.33 24.92
N VAL A 168 5.18 38.72 24.48
CA VAL A 168 5.23 37.25 24.31
C VAL A 168 5.34 36.60 25.69
N LYS A 169 4.21 36.19 26.27
CA LYS A 169 4.24 35.21 27.36
C LYS A 169 4.85 33.93 26.81
N LEU A 170 6.05 33.57 27.28
CA LEU A 170 6.62 32.24 27.11
C LEU A 170 5.58 31.22 27.59
N ALA A 171 5.06 30.41 26.66
CA ALA A 171 4.28 29.25 27.01
C ALA A 171 5.18 28.30 27.82
N PRO A 172 4.68 27.66 28.89
CA PRO A 172 5.48 26.72 29.66
C PRO A 172 5.97 25.58 28.76
N LEU A 173 7.21 25.15 29.00
CA LEU A 173 7.84 24.01 28.33
C LEU A 173 6.86 22.84 28.23
N ARG A 174 6.60 22.35 27.01
CA ARG A 174 5.79 21.14 26.79
C ARG A 174 6.48 19.97 27.48
N LYS A 175 5.93 19.53 28.62
CA LYS A 175 6.25 18.21 29.17
C LYS A 175 5.66 17.18 28.22
N TYR A 176 6.51 16.32 27.68
CA TYR A 176 6.06 15.13 26.97
C TYR A 176 5.51 14.18 28.04
N TYR A 177 4.19 14.02 28.10
CA TYR A 177 3.52 13.20 29.13
C TYR A 177 3.57 11.69 28.81
N TYR A 178 4.07 11.31 27.64
CA TYR A 178 4.09 9.93 27.14
C TYR A 178 5.53 9.47 26.87
N PRO A 179 5.84 8.18 27.12
CA PRO A 179 7.13 7.61 26.78
C PRO A 179 7.30 7.51 25.26
N ILE A 180 8.54 7.68 24.78
CA ILE A 180 8.90 7.31 23.41
C ILE A 180 8.92 5.77 23.34
N ILE A 181 8.25 5.23 22.33
CA ILE A 181 8.17 3.79 22.05
C ILE A 181 8.68 3.52 20.64
N ASP A 182 9.18 2.30 20.40
CA ASP A 182 9.53 1.85 19.06
C ASP A 182 8.29 1.48 18.24
N VAL A 183 8.48 1.34 16.92
CA VAL A 183 7.40 1.11 15.95
C VAL A 183 6.82 -0.32 16.06
N GLU A 184 7.60 -1.30 16.49
CA GLU A 184 7.13 -2.69 16.64
C GLU A 184 6.19 -2.77 17.86
N PHE A 185 6.62 -2.24 19.01
CA PHE A 185 5.80 -2.13 20.21
C PHE A 185 4.52 -1.30 19.98
N ALA A 186 4.63 -0.19 19.24
CA ALA A 186 3.46 0.60 18.84
C ALA A 186 2.49 -0.20 17.96
N SER A 187 3.00 -1.02 17.03
CA SER A 187 2.20 -1.89 16.17
C SER A 187 1.50 -2.99 16.97
N ASP A 188 2.18 -3.59 17.95
CA ASP A 188 1.59 -4.63 18.81
C ASP A 188 0.52 -4.06 19.74
N CYS A 189 0.74 -2.88 20.33
CA CYS A 189 -0.29 -2.18 21.10
C CYS A 189 -1.56 -1.88 20.26
N ILE A 190 -1.43 -1.55 18.96
CA ILE A 190 -2.57 -1.40 18.06
C ILE A 190 -3.29 -2.75 17.84
N LYS A 191 -2.55 -3.84 17.59
CA LYS A 191 -3.13 -5.18 17.38
C LYS A 191 -3.92 -5.64 18.61
N ASP A 192 -3.35 -5.48 19.80
CA ASP A 192 -3.98 -5.88 21.07
C ASP A 192 -5.30 -5.12 21.28
N VAL A 193 -5.30 -3.79 21.14
CA VAL A 193 -6.52 -2.96 21.25
C VAL A 193 -7.57 -3.31 20.19
N CYS A 194 -7.15 -3.72 19.00
CA CYS A 194 -8.05 -4.18 17.94
C CYS A 194 -8.59 -5.61 18.15
N SER A 195 -7.86 -6.47 18.87
CA SER A 195 -8.24 -7.88 19.08
C SER A 195 -9.45 -8.08 19.99
N ASP A 196 -9.73 -7.11 20.88
CA ASP A 196 -10.88 -7.08 21.79
C ASP A 196 -12.24 -6.82 21.10
N LYS A 197 -12.28 -6.48 19.80
CA LYS A 197 -13.53 -6.10 19.11
C LYS A 197 -14.31 -7.32 18.61
N GLU A 198 -15.63 -7.33 18.85
CA GLU A 198 -16.53 -8.33 18.27
C GLU A 198 -16.47 -8.29 16.72
N GLU A 199 -16.29 -9.46 16.12
CA GLU A 199 -16.28 -9.62 14.66
C GLU A 199 -17.70 -9.38 14.10
N THR A 200 -17.94 -8.23 13.47
CA THR A 200 -19.21 -7.97 12.78
C THR A 200 -19.18 -8.49 11.33
N THR A 201 -20.31 -9.03 10.89
CA THR A 201 -20.45 -9.70 9.58
C THR A 201 -21.58 -9.08 8.76
N GLU A 202 -21.45 -9.08 7.44
CA GLU A 202 -22.54 -8.70 6.53
C GLU A 202 -22.57 -9.63 5.30
N THR A 203 -23.75 -9.77 4.70
CA THR A 203 -23.94 -10.49 3.44
C THR A 203 -23.92 -9.49 2.29
N VAL A 204 -22.96 -9.62 1.37
CA VAL A 204 -22.83 -8.71 0.22
C VAL A 204 -23.09 -9.42 -1.10
N PRO A 205 -23.65 -8.74 -2.13
CA PRO A 205 -23.72 -9.29 -3.47
C PRO A 205 -22.32 -9.62 -4.02
N LEU A 206 -22.19 -10.69 -4.80
CA LEU A 206 -20.89 -11.15 -5.34
C LEU A 206 -20.13 -10.02 -6.05
N LYS A 207 -20.83 -9.17 -6.81
CA LYS A 207 -20.28 -8.00 -7.51
C LYS A 207 -19.62 -6.96 -6.58
N ARG A 208 -19.93 -6.97 -5.27
CA ARG A 208 -19.35 -6.10 -4.22
C ARG A 208 -18.47 -6.88 -3.24
N SER A 209 -18.20 -8.16 -3.48
CA SER A 209 -17.40 -9.04 -2.61
C SER A 209 -15.89 -8.92 -2.81
N LEU A 210 -15.42 -8.27 -3.88
CA LEU A 210 -13.99 -8.12 -4.16
C LEU A 210 -13.26 -7.39 -3.02
N ASN A 211 -12.10 -7.93 -2.62
CA ASN A 211 -11.31 -7.46 -1.48
C ASN A 211 -12.06 -7.47 -0.13
N ARG A 212 -13.15 -8.23 0.00
CA ARG A 212 -13.77 -8.56 1.30
C ARG A 212 -13.09 -9.82 1.88
N ILE A 213 -13.27 -10.07 3.17
CA ILE A 213 -12.68 -11.20 3.90
C ILE A 213 -13.78 -12.17 4.28
N LEU A 214 -13.59 -13.46 4.03
CA LEU A 214 -14.56 -14.52 4.33
C LEU A 214 -14.68 -14.81 5.84
N VAL A 215 -15.91 -14.98 6.32
CA VAL A 215 -16.23 -15.34 7.71
C VAL A 215 -16.05 -16.83 7.99
N GLU A 216 -16.18 -17.66 6.96
CA GLU A 216 -16.22 -19.13 7.04
C GLU A 216 -15.52 -19.78 5.84
N ASP A 217 -15.20 -21.07 5.98
CA ASP A 217 -14.66 -21.90 4.89
C ASP A 217 -15.71 -22.08 3.80
N PHE A 218 -15.42 -21.59 2.60
CA PHE A 218 -16.32 -21.76 1.46
C PHE A 218 -16.06 -23.11 0.77
N ARG A 219 -17.08 -23.96 0.71
CA ARG A 219 -17.04 -25.27 0.05
C ARG A 219 -17.99 -25.34 -1.14
N ALA A 220 -17.61 -26.09 -2.17
CA ALA A 220 -18.43 -26.27 -3.36
C ALA A 220 -19.61 -27.24 -3.09
N GLU A 221 -20.84 -26.80 -3.30
CA GLU A 221 -22.05 -27.64 -3.16
C GLU A 221 -22.24 -28.63 -4.33
N GLU A 222 -21.65 -28.29 -5.47
CA GLU A 222 -21.68 -29.02 -6.73
C GLU A 222 -20.28 -29.13 -7.34
N SER A 223 -20.15 -29.97 -8.37
CA SER A 223 -18.92 -30.13 -9.13
C SER A 223 -18.90 -29.16 -10.32
N ILE A 224 -17.71 -28.68 -10.69
CA ILE A 224 -17.46 -27.95 -11.94
C ILE A 224 -16.50 -28.77 -12.82
N PRO A 225 -16.89 -29.13 -14.06
CA PRO A 225 -18.26 -29.04 -14.58
C PRO A 225 -19.19 -30.01 -13.82
N SER A 226 -20.50 -29.75 -13.86
CA SER A 226 -21.52 -30.53 -13.15
C SER A 226 -21.94 -31.81 -13.90
N PHE A 227 -21.72 -31.82 -15.21
CA PHE A 227 -21.80 -32.96 -16.12
C PHE A 227 -20.50 -33.05 -16.94
N ALA A 228 -20.21 -34.21 -17.52
CA ALA A 228 -19.04 -34.35 -18.39
C ALA A 228 -19.27 -33.58 -19.70
N THR A 229 -18.29 -32.80 -20.17
CA THR A 229 -18.40 -32.00 -21.40
C THR A 229 -17.27 -32.25 -22.39
N SER A 230 -17.51 -31.96 -23.67
CA SER A 230 -16.48 -32.03 -24.69
C SER A 230 -15.46 -30.90 -24.57
N ILE A 231 -14.17 -31.21 -24.72
CA ILE A 231 -13.09 -30.21 -24.82
C ILE A 231 -12.99 -29.64 -26.25
N ILE A 232 -13.53 -30.33 -27.25
CA ILE A 232 -13.33 -30.04 -28.69
C ILE A 232 -14.59 -30.31 -29.53
N ASP A 233 -14.60 -29.85 -30.78
CA ASP A 233 -15.62 -30.26 -31.76
C ASP A 233 -15.29 -31.64 -32.35
N GLY A 234 -16.24 -32.58 -32.27
CA GLY A 234 -15.94 -33.97 -32.56
C GLY A 234 -17.14 -34.91 -32.67
N TYR A 235 -16.87 -36.20 -32.51
CA TYR A 235 -17.88 -37.24 -32.41
C TYR A 235 -17.72 -37.95 -31.08
N ALA A 236 -18.78 -37.93 -30.27
CA ALA A 236 -18.90 -38.74 -29.07
C ALA A 236 -19.01 -40.21 -29.50
N VAL A 237 -18.13 -41.06 -29.00
CA VAL A 237 -18.06 -42.48 -29.34
C VAL A 237 -17.79 -43.33 -28.10
N LYS A 238 -17.94 -44.65 -28.27
CA LYS A 238 -17.46 -45.65 -27.32
C LYS A 238 -16.09 -46.18 -27.73
N SER A 239 -15.06 -45.86 -26.96
CA SER A 239 -13.64 -46.15 -27.14
C SER A 239 -13.36 -47.63 -27.43
N SER A 240 -14.04 -48.53 -26.72
CA SER A 240 -13.99 -49.98 -26.92
C SER A 240 -14.35 -50.46 -28.33
N ASN A 241 -15.01 -49.66 -29.17
CA ASN A 241 -15.25 -49.98 -30.57
C ASN A 241 -14.05 -49.67 -31.49
N GLY A 242 -13.02 -48.99 -30.99
CA GLY A 242 -11.76 -48.70 -31.70
C GLY A 242 -11.93 -47.82 -32.95
N LYS A 243 -11.12 -48.11 -33.97
CA LYS A 243 -11.22 -47.50 -35.32
C LYS A 243 -12.32 -48.16 -36.14
N GLY A 244 -12.91 -47.45 -37.11
CA GLY A 244 -13.91 -48.02 -38.02
C GLY A 244 -15.07 -47.08 -38.33
N ILE A 245 -16.09 -47.60 -39.00
CA ILE A 245 -17.30 -46.83 -39.34
C ILE A 245 -18.26 -46.82 -38.14
N ARG A 246 -18.93 -45.68 -37.93
CA ARG A 246 -20.01 -45.49 -36.96
C ARG A 246 -21.25 -44.96 -37.67
N VAL A 247 -22.42 -45.38 -37.22
CA VAL A 247 -23.69 -44.74 -37.59
C VAL A 247 -23.81 -43.45 -36.79
N VAL A 248 -23.98 -42.32 -37.47
CA VAL A 248 -24.15 -41.02 -36.81
C VAL A 248 -25.61 -40.83 -36.45
N LYS A 249 -25.87 -40.48 -35.19
CA LYS A 249 -27.17 -40.05 -34.70
C LYS A 249 -27.24 -38.53 -34.69
N ASN A 250 -28.21 -38.00 -35.45
CA ASN A 250 -28.48 -36.58 -35.53
C ASN A 250 -29.39 -36.15 -34.38
N VAL A 251 -28.80 -36.08 -33.20
CA VAL A 251 -29.43 -35.47 -32.04
C VAL A 251 -29.28 -33.96 -32.17
N ALA A 252 -30.37 -33.21 -32.01
CA ALA A 252 -30.31 -31.77 -31.87
C ALA A 252 -29.62 -31.41 -30.54
N THR A 253 -28.32 -31.11 -30.59
CA THR A 253 -27.55 -30.55 -29.48
C THR A 253 -27.99 -29.11 -29.22
N ALA A 254 -29.17 -28.96 -28.59
CA ALA A 254 -29.63 -27.68 -28.09
C ALA A 254 -28.68 -27.23 -26.96
N GLU A 255 -28.15 -26.01 -27.09
CA GLU A 255 -27.10 -25.42 -26.24
C GLU A 255 -27.18 -25.87 -24.76
N ASN A 256 -26.25 -26.74 -24.36
CA ASN A 256 -26.07 -27.24 -22.99
C ASN A 256 -27.24 -28.06 -22.38
N LYS A 257 -28.17 -28.61 -23.17
CA LYS A 257 -29.15 -29.59 -22.66
C LYS A 257 -28.55 -31.00 -22.61
N PRO A 258 -28.86 -31.80 -21.57
CA PRO A 258 -28.52 -33.23 -21.57
C PRO A 258 -29.04 -33.92 -22.82
N ILE A 259 -28.18 -34.74 -23.42
CA ILE A 259 -28.61 -35.63 -24.51
C ILE A 259 -29.27 -36.83 -23.86
N ASP A 260 -30.61 -36.87 -23.91
CA ASP A 260 -31.43 -37.97 -23.36
C ASP A 260 -31.18 -39.31 -24.10
N GLU A 261 -30.57 -39.27 -25.29
CA GLU A 261 -30.27 -40.46 -26.08
C GLU A 261 -28.99 -41.18 -25.62
N VAL A 262 -29.14 -42.44 -25.24
CA VAL A 262 -28.03 -43.32 -24.87
C VAL A 262 -27.33 -43.84 -26.12
N LEU A 263 -26.05 -43.49 -26.28
CA LEU A 263 -25.19 -43.97 -27.36
C LEU A 263 -24.97 -45.48 -27.26
N GLN A 264 -25.37 -46.22 -28.31
CA GLN A 264 -25.15 -47.65 -28.41
C GLN A 264 -23.79 -47.99 -29.05
N SER A 265 -23.37 -49.25 -28.91
CA SER A 265 -22.15 -49.75 -29.52
C SER A 265 -22.22 -49.68 -31.05
N GLY A 266 -21.24 -49.05 -31.68
CA GLY A 266 -21.19 -48.82 -33.13
C GLY A 266 -21.81 -47.50 -33.60
N GLU A 267 -22.39 -46.71 -32.68
CA GLU A 267 -22.94 -45.38 -32.97
C GLU A 267 -21.91 -44.26 -32.71
N ALA A 268 -22.22 -43.07 -33.20
CA ALA A 268 -21.55 -41.82 -32.86
C ALA A 268 -22.59 -40.69 -32.79
N ILE A 269 -22.40 -39.72 -31.88
CA ILE A 269 -23.19 -38.48 -31.85
C ILE A 269 -22.27 -37.31 -32.15
N ARG A 270 -22.70 -36.40 -33.04
CA ARG A 270 -21.97 -35.16 -33.34
C ARG A 270 -22.09 -34.22 -32.13
N ILE A 271 -20.96 -33.71 -31.66
CA ILE A 271 -20.89 -32.80 -30.50
C ILE A 271 -19.89 -31.67 -30.75
N SER A 272 -20.16 -30.53 -30.10
CA SER A 272 -19.37 -29.30 -30.15
C SER A 272 -18.59 -29.12 -28.84
N MET A 273 -17.61 -28.21 -28.84
CA MET A 273 -16.91 -27.81 -27.61
C MET A 273 -17.91 -27.30 -26.56
N GLY A 274 -17.84 -27.86 -25.34
CA GLY A 274 -18.74 -27.54 -24.23
C GLY A 274 -20.01 -28.40 -24.15
N ASP A 275 -20.41 -29.09 -25.21
CA ASP A 275 -21.62 -29.92 -25.18
C ASP A 275 -21.51 -31.06 -24.15
N PRO A 276 -22.63 -31.46 -23.50
CA PRO A 276 -22.65 -32.62 -22.61
C PRO A 276 -22.29 -33.91 -23.34
N ILE A 277 -21.50 -34.77 -22.70
CA ILE A 277 -21.22 -36.11 -23.22
C ILE A 277 -22.47 -37.00 -23.05
N PRO A 278 -22.99 -37.62 -24.13
CA PRO A 278 -24.17 -38.48 -24.05
C PRO A 278 -23.88 -39.76 -23.27
N ALA A 279 -24.89 -40.29 -22.58
CA ALA A 279 -24.76 -41.54 -21.84
C ALA A 279 -24.32 -42.69 -22.77
N GLY A 280 -23.33 -43.48 -22.35
CA GLY A 280 -22.77 -44.59 -23.15
C GLY A 280 -21.57 -44.22 -24.02
N ALA A 281 -21.30 -42.93 -24.25
CA ALA A 281 -20.03 -42.44 -24.77
C ALA A 281 -18.97 -42.32 -23.66
N ASP A 282 -17.71 -42.49 -24.02
CA ASP A 282 -16.56 -42.40 -23.11
C ASP A 282 -15.33 -41.74 -23.75
N ALA A 283 -15.43 -41.25 -24.99
CA ALA A 283 -14.39 -40.50 -25.68
C ALA A 283 -14.98 -39.56 -26.75
N VAL A 284 -14.25 -38.49 -27.08
CA VAL A 284 -14.56 -37.60 -28.21
C VAL A 284 -13.43 -37.64 -29.24
N VAL A 285 -13.75 -38.00 -30.48
CA VAL A 285 -12.78 -38.01 -31.59
C VAL A 285 -12.82 -36.65 -32.30
N PRO A 286 -11.68 -35.94 -32.48
CA PRO A 286 -11.65 -34.68 -33.23
C PRO A 286 -12.12 -34.87 -34.68
N LEU A 287 -12.72 -33.83 -35.26
CA LEU A 287 -13.09 -33.81 -36.69
C LEU A 287 -11.95 -34.29 -37.61
N GLU A 288 -10.72 -33.87 -37.33
CA GLU A 288 -9.51 -34.19 -38.07
C GLU A 288 -9.23 -35.71 -38.12
N ASP A 289 -9.53 -36.44 -37.04
CA ASP A 289 -9.43 -37.91 -36.96
C ASP A 289 -10.66 -38.63 -37.55
N THR A 290 -11.55 -37.90 -38.22
CA THR A 290 -12.75 -38.46 -38.87
C THR A 290 -12.83 -38.17 -40.37
N SER A 291 -13.63 -38.96 -41.08
CA SER A 291 -14.03 -38.69 -42.47
C SER A 291 -15.46 -39.16 -42.68
N VAL A 292 -16.32 -38.32 -43.25
CA VAL A 292 -17.69 -38.72 -43.60
C VAL A 292 -17.65 -39.82 -44.66
N VAL A 293 -18.52 -40.82 -44.50
CA VAL A 293 -18.69 -41.96 -45.41
C VAL A 293 -20.00 -41.86 -46.18
N GLU A 294 -21.04 -41.35 -45.52
CA GLU A 294 -22.40 -41.32 -46.07
C GLU A 294 -23.16 -40.11 -45.51
N TYR A 295 -23.85 -39.41 -46.40
CA TYR A 295 -24.78 -38.33 -46.10
C TYR A 295 -26.23 -38.81 -46.29
N SER A 296 -27.19 -38.05 -45.78
CA SER A 296 -28.61 -38.22 -46.06
C SER A 296 -28.92 -38.00 -47.55
N ILE A 297 -30.12 -38.43 -47.99
CA ILE A 297 -30.53 -38.37 -49.41
C ILE A 297 -30.59 -36.93 -49.95
N ASP A 298 -30.91 -35.97 -49.08
CA ASP A 298 -30.93 -34.53 -49.33
C ASP A 298 -29.57 -33.85 -49.06
N GLY A 299 -28.56 -34.60 -48.58
CA GLY A 299 -27.21 -34.10 -48.29
C GLY A 299 -27.09 -33.21 -47.05
N SER A 300 -28.15 -33.04 -46.27
CA SER A 300 -28.21 -32.15 -45.10
C SER A 300 -27.49 -32.71 -43.87
N GLU A 301 -27.48 -34.03 -43.69
CA GLU A 301 -27.01 -34.69 -42.48
C GLU A 301 -25.94 -35.76 -42.76
N VAL A 302 -25.06 -35.99 -41.78
CA VAL A 302 -24.12 -37.12 -41.82
C VAL A 302 -24.81 -38.36 -41.27
N ILE A 303 -24.77 -39.46 -42.01
CA ILE A 303 -25.38 -40.75 -41.61
C ILE A 303 -24.31 -41.75 -41.18
N LYS A 304 -23.11 -41.71 -41.78
CA LYS A 304 -21.97 -42.55 -41.37
C LYS A 304 -20.67 -41.78 -41.36
N VAL A 305 -19.89 -41.96 -40.29
CA VAL A 305 -18.55 -41.40 -40.13
C VAL A 305 -17.52 -42.51 -39.92
N LYS A 306 -16.33 -42.38 -40.52
CA LYS A 306 -15.19 -43.27 -40.29
C LYS A 306 -14.24 -42.62 -39.30
N ILE A 307 -14.04 -43.28 -38.18
CA ILE A 307 -13.05 -42.99 -37.15
C ILE A 307 -11.69 -43.54 -37.62
N LYS A 308 -10.72 -42.66 -37.88
CA LYS A 308 -9.40 -43.01 -38.45
C LYS A 308 -8.48 -43.69 -37.42
N ARG A 309 -8.48 -43.18 -36.19
CA ARG A 309 -7.66 -43.64 -35.05
C ARG A 309 -8.57 -44.17 -33.94
N ALA A 310 -8.16 -45.24 -33.25
CA ALA A 310 -8.87 -45.69 -32.06
C ALA A 310 -8.64 -44.67 -30.92
N PRO A 311 -9.71 -44.09 -30.32
CA PRO A 311 -9.55 -43.17 -29.20
C PRO A 311 -9.34 -43.91 -27.88
N ASN A 312 -8.71 -43.23 -26.92
CA ASN A 312 -8.56 -43.73 -25.56
C ASN A 312 -9.81 -43.46 -24.71
N TYR A 313 -9.93 -44.16 -23.59
CA TYR A 313 -10.95 -43.88 -22.58
C TYR A 313 -10.75 -42.48 -21.96
N ASN A 314 -11.84 -41.73 -21.77
CA ASN A 314 -11.88 -40.31 -21.37
C ASN A 314 -11.11 -39.34 -22.29
N GLU A 315 -10.79 -39.72 -23.53
CA GLU A 315 -10.08 -38.83 -24.45
C GLU A 315 -10.95 -37.63 -24.83
N ASN A 316 -10.39 -36.42 -24.67
CA ASN A 316 -11.02 -35.13 -24.98
C ASN A 316 -12.32 -34.82 -24.20
N ILE A 317 -12.51 -35.45 -23.03
CA ILE A 317 -13.63 -35.21 -22.12
C ILE A 317 -13.16 -34.43 -20.89
N ARG A 318 -13.85 -33.33 -20.58
CA ARG A 318 -13.76 -32.64 -19.29
C ARG A 318 -14.68 -33.36 -18.30
N ILE A 319 -14.10 -34.21 -17.46
CA ILE A 319 -14.85 -35.03 -16.51
C ILE A 319 -15.51 -34.18 -15.40
N ILE A 320 -16.56 -34.73 -14.79
CA ILE A 320 -17.30 -34.07 -13.70
C ILE A 320 -16.35 -33.71 -12.55
N GLY A 321 -16.35 -32.44 -12.15
CA GLY A 321 -15.56 -31.96 -11.02
C GLY A 321 -14.06 -31.85 -11.24
N SER A 322 -13.61 -31.82 -12.50
CA SER A 322 -12.20 -31.64 -12.88
C SER A 322 -11.61 -30.28 -12.51
N ASP A 323 -12.45 -29.23 -12.44
CA ASP A 323 -12.03 -27.90 -12.01
C ASP A 323 -12.20 -27.73 -10.50
N VAL A 324 -13.39 -28.08 -10.01
CA VAL A 324 -13.81 -27.98 -8.62
C VAL A 324 -14.63 -29.21 -8.30
N SER A 325 -14.15 -30.05 -7.40
CA SER A 325 -14.92 -31.23 -6.97
C SER A 325 -15.95 -30.84 -5.90
N LYS A 326 -17.13 -31.46 -5.93
CA LYS A 326 -18.13 -31.30 -4.86
C LYS A 326 -17.53 -31.53 -3.47
N ASN A 327 -17.96 -30.72 -2.50
CA ASN A 327 -17.51 -30.63 -1.11
C ASN A 327 -16.04 -30.19 -0.91
N SER A 328 -15.28 -29.92 -1.98
CA SER A 328 -13.92 -29.39 -1.87
C SER A 328 -13.92 -27.98 -1.26
N LEU A 329 -12.83 -27.65 -0.57
CA LEU A 329 -12.58 -26.33 0.01
C LEU A 329 -12.06 -25.40 -1.10
N VAL A 330 -12.81 -24.36 -1.41
CA VAL A 330 -12.47 -23.42 -2.50
C VAL A 330 -11.74 -22.20 -1.95
N LEU A 331 -12.19 -21.68 -0.80
CA LEU A 331 -11.61 -20.51 -0.12
C LEU A 331 -11.69 -20.73 1.39
N LYS A 332 -10.68 -20.27 2.13
CA LYS A 332 -10.63 -20.44 3.60
C LYS A 332 -11.29 -19.28 4.34
N LYS A 333 -11.77 -19.56 5.56
CA LYS A 333 -12.06 -18.51 6.56
C LYS A 333 -10.86 -17.56 6.68
N GLY A 334 -11.12 -16.26 6.74
CA GLY A 334 -10.08 -15.23 6.81
C GLY A 334 -9.38 -14.93 5.48
N GLU A 335 -9.69 -15.65 4.39
CA GLU A 335 -9.13 -15.33 3.08
C GLU A 335 -9.80 -14.10 2.46
N ARG A 336 -8.98 -13.24 1.83
CA ARG A 336 -9.46 -12.12 1.01
C ARG A 336 -9.91 -12.60 -0.36
N ILE A 337 -11.15 -12.29 -0.75
CA ILE A 337 -11.72 -12.61 -2.06
C ILE A 337 -10.98 -11.82 -3.15
N LYS A 338 -10.28 -12.55 -4.03
CA LYS A 338 -9.51 -12.01 -5.17
C LYS A 338 -10.31 -12.16 -6.48
N HIS A 339 -9.81 -11.56 -7.57
CA HIS A 339 -10.43 -11.60 -8.90
C HIS A 339 -10.76 -13.03 -9.38
N PHE A 340 -9.82 -13.97 -9.28
CA PHE A 340 -10.04 -15.37 -9.68
C PHE A 340 -11.06 -16.08 -8.78
N SER A 341 -10.95 -15.90 -7.46
CA SER A 341 -11.90 -16.41 -6.46
C SER A 341 -13.34 -16.00 -6.77
N LEU A 342 -13.55 -14.74 -7.17
CA LEU A 342 -14.86 -14.22 -7.57
C LEU A 342 -15.42 -14.92 -8.81
N GLY A 343 -14.57 -15.27 -9.78
CA GLY A 343 -14.95 -16.09 -10.93
C GLY A 343 -15.42 -17.50 -10.54
N VAL A 344 -14.66 -18.19 -9.68
CA VAL A 344 -15.06 -19.53 -9.20
C VAL A 344 -16.36 -19.49 -8.39
N LEU A 345 -16.55 -18.48 -7.53
CA LEU A 345 -17.80 -18.26 -6.81
C LEU A 345 -18.99 -18.01 -7.76
N ALA A 346 -18.78 -17.29 -8.87
CA ALA A 346 -19.80 -17.10 -9.90
C ALA A 346 -20.15 -18.40 -10.64
N MET A 347 -19.14 -19.24 -10.95
CA MET A 347 -19.33 -20.54 -11.58
C MET A 347 -20.10 -21.53 -10.67
N LEU A 348 -19.94 -21.41 -9.35
CA LEU A 348 -20.73 -22.13 -8.33
C LEU A 348 -22.08 -21.45 -8.00
N GLY A 349 -22.59 -20.62 -8.91
CA GLY A 349 -23.90 -19.98 -8.81
C GLY A 349 -24.09 -18.97 -7.66
N LYS A 350 -23.03 -18.57 -6.93
CA LYS A 350 -23.19 -17.75 -5.74
C LYS A 350 -23.45 -16.29 -6.08
N THR A 351 -24.60 -15.79 -5.63
CA THR A 351 -25.04 -14.40 -5.86
C THR A 351 -24.70 -13.47 -4.71
N ASN A 352 -24.55 -14.00 -3.49
CA ASN A 352 -24.25 -13.27 -2.26
C ASN A 352 -23.24 -14.06 -1.42
N ILE A 353 -22.35 -13.37 -0.71
CA ILE A 353 -21.28 -13.96 0.10
C ILE A 353 -21.29 -13.34 1.51
N LEU A 354 -21.19 -14.18 2.55
CA LEU A 354 -21.03 -13.76 3.94
C LEU A 354 -19.56 -13.34 4.18
N VAL A 355 -19.37 -12.09 4.59
CA VAL A 355 -18.05 -11.47 4.74
C VAL A 355 -17.96 -10.66 6.04
N TYR A 356 -16.76 -10.49 6.57
CA TYR A 356 -16.53 -9.54 7.65
C TYR A 356 -16.87 -8.13 7.19
N LYS A 357 -17.65 -7.39 7.99
CA LYS A 357 -18.01 -5.99 7.75
C LYS A 357 -16.74 -5.15 7.70
N ARG A 358 -16.62 -4.25 6.73
CA ARG A 358 -15.50 -3.29 6.75
C ARG A 358 -15.79 -2.24 7.84
N PRO A 359 -14.82 -1.90 8.72
CA PRO A 359 -14.97 -0.73 9.59
C PRO A 359 -15.19 0.54 8.76
N SER A 360 -16.14 1.37 9.15
CA SER A 360 -16.24 2.74 8.64
C SER A 360 -15.15 3.62 9.27
N ILE A 361 -14.51 4.46 8.47
CA ILE A 361 -13.38 5.29 8.89
C ILE A 361 -13.77 6.76 8.71
N GLY A 362 -13.63 7.58 9.77
CA GLY A 362 -13.75 9.03 9.69
C GLY A 362 -12.37 9.68 9.71
N ILE A 363 -12.18 10.75 8.95
CA ILE A 363 -10.94 11.57 9.01
C ILE A 363 -11.31 12.99 9.37
N ILE A 364 -10.72 13.49 10.47
CA ILE A 364 -10.92 14.85 10.97
C ILE A 364 -9.57 15.55 11.15
N SER A 365 -9.50 16.81 10.71
CA SER A 365 -8.38 17.70 11.06
C SER A 365 -8.74 18.51 12.29
N ILE A 366 -7.76 18.76 13.16
CA ILE A 366 -7.90 19.65 14.31
C ILE A 366 -6.85 20.76 14.12
N GLY A 367 -7.25 22.00 14.35
CA GLY A 367 -6.30 23.11 14.40
C GLY A 367 -6.91 24.47 14.08
N ASN A 368 -6.65 25.45 14.95
CA ASN A 368 -7.12 26.83 14.74
C ASN A 368 -6.45 27.52 13.53
N TYR A 369 -5.33 27.00 13.04
CA TYR A 369 -4.56 27.52 11.90
C TYR A 369 -4.93 26.86 10.55
N ILE A 370 -5.83 25.87 10.53
CA ILE A 370 -6.23 25.16 9.30
C ILE A 370 -7.50 25.78 8.69
N CYS A 371 -7.66 25.75 7.36
CA CYS A 371 -8.86 26.17 6.63
C CYS A 371 -9.21 25.20 5.47
N GLU A 372 -10.44 25.28 4.95
CA GLU A 372 -10.86 24.49 3.78
C GLU A 372 -10.12 24.92 2.50
N PRO A 373 -9.87 24.01 1.52
CA PRO A 373 -9.16 24.37 0.30
C PRO A 373 -9.79 25.51 -0.51
N LYS A 374 -11.13 25.62 -0.46
CA LYS A 374 -11.92 26.66 -1.14
C LYS A 374 -11.88 28.03 -0.43
N GLU A 375 -11.38 28.11 0.80
CA GLU A 375 -11.34 29.36 1.56
C GLU A 375 -10.16 30.22 1.12
N GLU A 376 -10.32 31.54 1.29
CA GLU A 376 -9.26 32.51 1.09
C GLU A 376 -8.22 32.38 2.22
N LEU A 377 -6.93 32.46 1.88
CA LEU A 377 -5.85 32.31 2.85
C LEU A 377 -5.69 33.59 3.67
N ALA A 378 -6.29 33.62 4.87
CA ALA A 378 -5.99 34.63 5.87
C ALA A 378 -4.54 34.48 6.39
N PRO A 379 -3.88 35.57 6.83
CA PRO A 379 -2.55 35.50 7.45
C PRO A 379 -2.51 34.50 8.62
N GLY A 380 -1.53 33.58 8.60
CA GLY A 380 -1.39 32.53 9.61
C GLY A 380 -2.32 31.32 9.43
N LYS A 381 -3.12 31.26 8.35
CA LYS A 381 -3.85 30.04 7.95
C LYS A 381 -3.06 29.22 6.93
N ILE A 382 -3.27 27.90 6.95
CA ILE A 382 -2.91 26.96 5.87
C ILE A 382 -4.13 26.15 5.44
N ARG A 383 -4.16 25.71 4.18
CA ARG A 383 -5.21 24.80 3.68
C ARG A 383 -4.98 23.39 4.19
N ASP A 384 -6.07 22.70 4.52
CA ASP A 384 -6.03 21.28 4.86
C ASP A 384 -5.65 20.43 3.64
N ALA A 385 -4.42 19.90 3.63
CA ALA A 385 -3.97 18.94 2.63
C ALA A 385 -4.02 17.48 3.16
N ASN A 386 -3.87 17.29 4.47
CA ASN A 386 -3.67 15.99 5.09
C ASN A 386 -4.97 15.17 5.07
N ARG A 387 -6.13 15.78 5.38
CA ARG A 387 -7.43 15.09 5.33
C ARG A 387 -7.72 14.53 3.95
N PHE A 388 -7.55 15.35 2.90
CA PHE A 388 -7.71 14.93 1.51
C PHE A 388 -6.71 13.84 1.11
N THR A 389 -5.46 13.93 1.58
CA THR A 389 -4.42 12.93 1.29
C THR A 389 -4.76 11.58 1.94
N LEU A 390 -5.15 11.58 3.22
CA LEU A 390 -5.54 10.38 3.97
C LEU A 390 -6.81 9.72 3.41
N ILE A 391 -7.84 10.51 3.07
CA ILE A 391 -9.08 10.00 2.44
C ILE A 391 -8.77 9.28 1.13
N ASN A 392 -7.85 9.80 0.31
CA ASN A 392 -7.49 9.16 -0.95
C ASN A 392 -6.49 8.01 -0.77
N LEU A 393 -5.59 8.07 0.22
CA LEU A 393 -4.67 6.97 0.55
C LEU A 393 -5.43 5.71 0.97
N LEU A 394 -6.50 5.84 1.75
CA LEU A 394 -7.34 4.70 2.18
C LEU A 394 -8.03 3.97 1.03
N LYS A 395 -8.30 4.65 -0.10
CA LYS A 395 -8.86 4.02 -1.31
C LYS A 395 -7.91 2.98 -1.91
N ASN A 396 -6.58 3.19 -1.79
CA ASN A 396 -5.58 2.21 -2.22
C ASN A 396 -5.66 0.90 -1.39
N PHE A 397 -6.16 0.98 -0.16
CA PHE A 397 -6.43 -0.17 0.71
C PHE A 397 -7.88 -0.67 0.63
N HIS A 398 -8.67 -0.14 -0.31
CA HIS A 398 -10.09 -0.46 -0.54
C HIS A 398 -11.04 -0.06 0.62
N TYR A 399 -10.64 0.96 1.38
CA TYR A 399 -11.52 1.63 2.35
C TYR A 399 -12.03 2.94 1.78
N GLU A 400 -13.29 3.24 2.07
CA GLU A 400 -13.85 4.58 1.90
C GLU A 400 -13.86 5.25 3.27
N ALA A 401 -13.47 6.52 3.31
CA ALA A 401 -13.40 7.30 4.53
C ALA A 401 -14.34 8.51 4.46
N ASN A 402 -15.09 8.71 5.53
CA ASN A 402 -15.96 9.85 5.72
C ASN A 402 -15.12 11.10 6.03
N ASP A 403 -15.43 12.18 5.33
CA ASP A 403 -14.87 13.50 5.61
C ASP A 403 -15.60 14.11 6.82
N CYS A 404 -14.89 14.19 7.95
CA CYS A 404 -15.41 14.76 9.19
C CYS A 404 -15.01 16.24 9.36
N GLY A 405 -14.41 16.87 8.34
CA GLY A 405 -14.09 18.29 8.31
C GLY A 405 -12.95 18.71 9.23
N ILE A 406 -13.04 19.95 9.72
CA ILE A 406 -12.05 20.62 10.58
C ILE A 406 -12.69 21.01 11.91
N ALA A 407 -12.17 20.47 13.02
CA ALA A 407 -12.50 20.91 14.36
C ALA A 407 -11.62 22.10 14.79
N LYS A 408 -12.21 23.04 15.52
CA LYS A 408 -11.46 24.10 16.20
C LYS A 408 -10.67 23.49 17.35
N ASP A 409 -9.45 23.98 17.56
CA ASP A 409 -8.59 23.59 18.67
C ASP A 409 -9.10 24.26 19.97
N ASN A 410 -10.03 23.57 20.63
CA ASN A 410 -10.49 23.76 22.01
C ASN A 410 -11.24 22.50 22.48
N PRO A 411 -11.32 22.22 23.81
CA PRO A 411 -11.82 20.94 24.31
C PRO A 411 -13.25 20.59 23.89
N ASP A 412 -14.17 21.55 23.97
CA ASP A 412 -15.59 21.29 23.69
C ASP A 412 -15.85 21.06 22.20
N ALA A 413 -15.18 21.83 21.32
CA ALA A 413 -15.30 21.64 19.88
C ALA A 413 -14.67 20.30 19.42
N ILE A 414 -13.50 19.93 19.96
CA ILE A 414 -12.87 18.64 19.66
C ILE A 414 -13.76 17.50 20.15
N LYS A 415 -14.25 17.56 21.40
CA LYS A 415 -15.14 16.55 21.97
C LYS A 415 -16.40 16.37 21.12
N HIS A 416 -17.12 17.46 20.84
CA HIS A 416 -18.34 17.43 20.04
C HIS A 416 -18.09 16.86 18.63
N ALA A 417 -17.00 17.25 17.98
CA ALA A 417 -16.67 16.76 16.64
C ALA A 417 -16.29 15.26 16.64
N LEU A 418 -15.59 14.78 17.68
CA LEU A 418 -15.31 13.35 17.86
C LEU A 418 -16.60 12.56 18.17
N GLU A 419 -17.45 13.05 19.07
CA GLU A 419 -18.75 12.43 19.39
C GLU A 419 -19.63 12.32 18.14
N GLN A 420 -19.76 13.39 17.34
CA GLN A 420 -20.45 13.37 16.06
C GLN A 420 -19.83 12.37 15.08
N SER A 421 -18.50 12.37 14.96
CA SER A 421 -17.80 11.47 14.04
C SER A 421 -17.95 10.00 14.41
N PHE A 422 -17.98 9.66 15.71
CA PHE A 422 -18.21 8.28 16.17
C PHE A 422 -19.66 7.80 15.97
N THR A 423 -20.63 8.68 15.66
CA THR A 423 -22.01 8.22 15.35
C THR A 423 -22.11 7.37 14.08
N CYS A 424 -21.14 7.49 13.16
CA CYS A 424 -21.14 6.78 11.88
C CYS A 424 -19.80 6.08 11.53
N ASN A 425 -18.77 6.22 12.37
CA ASN A 425 -17.43 5.67 12.13
C ASN A 425 -16.97 4.70 13.23
N ASP A 426 -16.56 3.50 12.82
CA ASP A 426 -15.95 2.47 13.68
C ASP A 426 -14.50 2.82 14.09
N VAL A 427 -13.84 3.71 13.33
CA VAL A 427 -12.48 4.24 13.52
C VAL A 427 -12.44 5.73 13.15
N ILE A 428 -11.76 6.56 13.95
CA ILE A 428 -11.45 7.95 13.58
C ILE A 428 -9.94 8.12 13.48
N ILE A 429 -9.49 8.80 12.43
CA ILE A 429 -8.12 9.25 12.25
C ILE A 429 -8.10 10.78 12.41
N THR A 430 -7.35 11.27 13.41
CA THR A 430 -7.16 12.70 13.68
C THR A 430 -5.83 13.18 13.11
N ASN A 431 -5.83 14.32 12.40
CA ASN A 431 -4.62 15.03 12.04
C ASN A 431 -4.55 16.35 12.84
N SER A 432 -3.59 16.47 13.76
CA SER A 432 -3.43 17.61 14.69
C SER A 432 -1.97 17.80 15.08
N LEU A 433 -1.61 18.99 15.57
CA LEU A 433 -0.32 19.14 16.27
C LEU A 433 -0.40 18.55 17.68
N MET A 434 0.71 17.96 18.13
CA MET A 434 0.78 17.11 19.33
C MET A 434 0.28 17.75 20.64
N GLY A 435 0.24 19.08 20.73
CA GLY A 435 -0.26 19.79 21.92
C GLY A 435 -1.78 20.03 21.96
N GLU A 436 -2.51 19.81 20.87
CA GLU A 436 -3.95 20.11 20.76
C GLU A 436 -4.79 18.96 21.37
N LEU A 437 -4.34 17.72 21.18
CA LEU A 437 -4.98 16.52 21.76
C LEU A 437 -4.68 16.32 23.26
N ASP A 438 -3.60 16.88 23.78
CA ASP A 438 -3.24 16.81 25.22
C ASP A 438 -4.32 17.43 26.12
N MET A 439 -5.15 18.33 25.58
CA MET A 439 -6.30 18.91 26.27
C MET A 439 -7.42 17.91 26.60
N LEU A 440 -7.44 16.73 25.94
CA LEU A 440 -8.45 15.68 26.18
C LEU A 440 -8.19 14.87 27.46
N ASN A 441 -6.96 14.90 27.98
CA ASN A 441 -6.53 14.11 29.14
C ASN A 441 -7.32 14.39 30.43
N GLY A 442 -7.92 15.58 30.56
CA GLY A 442 -8.74 15.95 31.73
C GLY A 442 -10.18 15.42 31.69
N SER A 443 -10.73 15.14 30.50
CA SER A 443 -12.20 15.04 30.31
C SER A 443 -12.67 13.84 29.50
N SER A 444 -11.89 13.39 28.51
CA SER A 444 -12.37 12.45 27.47
C SER A 444 -11.84 11.02 27.65
N SER A 445 -10.85 10.82 28.52
CA SER A 445 -10.29 9.52 28.90
C SER A 445 -11.29 8.53 29.54
N LYS A 446 -12.51 8.99 29.86
CA LYS A 446 -13.61 8.16 30.36
C LYS A 446 -14.60 7.68 29.29
N ILE A 447 -14.49 8.17 28.05
CA ILE A 447 -15.50 7.91 27.00
C ILE A 447 -14.96 6.98 25.91
N PHE A 448 -13.65 7.02 25.62
CA PHE A 448 -13.04 6.26 24.53
C PHE A 448 -11.78 5.50 24.98
N LYS A 449 -11.59 4.25 24.51
CA LYS A 449 -10.27 3.59 24.53
C LYS A 449 -9.36 4.35 23.55
N LEU A 450 -8.53 5.25 24.07
CA LEU A 450 -7.59 6.06 23.29
C LEU A 450 -6.17 5.50 23.39
N LEU A 451 -5.55 5.23 22.24
CA LEU A 451 -4.14 4.88 22.13
C LEU A 451 -3.42 6.02 21.43
N TYR A 452 -2.58 6.75 22.18
CA TYR A 452 -1.79 7.85 21.66
C TYR A 452 -0.45 7.33 21.15
N ILE A 453 -0.28 7.29 19.83
CA ILE A 453 1.00 7.00 19.16
C ILE A 453 1.36 8.22 18.33
N PHE A 454 2.50 8.82 18.64
CA PHE A 454 3.05 9.95 17.92
C PHE A 454 4.29 9.48 17.16
N ALA A 455 4.37 9.77 15.87
CA ALA A 455 5.62 9.64 15.13
C ALA A 455 6.56 10.77 15.59
N GLY A 456 7.71 10.39 16.18
CA GLY A 456 8.76 11.30 16.63
C GLY A 456 9.85 11.51 15.58
#